data_AF-A8DVM6-F1
#
_entry.id   AF-A8DVM6-F1
#
_cell.length_a   1.000
_cell.length_b   1.000
_cell.length_c   1.000
_cell.angle_alpha   90.00
_cell.angle_beta   90.00
_cell.angle_gamma   90.00
#
_symmetry.space_group_name_H-M   'P 1'
#
loop_
_entity.id
_entity.type
_entity.pdbx_description
1 polymer ?
#
loop_
_entity_poly.entity_id
_entity_poly.type
_entity_poly.pdbx_seq_one_letter_code
_entity_poly.pdbx_strand_id
1 'polypeptide(L)'
;MEPILPQQLAECLVNSVQSLLIIDSRSFLEYNDAHVINSINIGCSKLIKRRLITNKISIQELLKTGENVQPNQLGKVIVYDQDTQDMEGLSKDNFMSVVFSKLTSSYKDVCFLKGG
;
A
#
# COMPACT_ATOMS: atom_id res chain seq x y z
N MET A 1 12.32 0.87 9.56
CA MET A 1 10.92 0.93 10.04
C MET A 1 10.44 -0.50 10.13
N GLU A 2 9.80 -0.89 11.22
CA GLU A 2 9.39 -2.28 11.41
C GLU A 2 8.19 -2.64 10.49
N PRO A 3 8.21 -3.79 9.82
CA PRO A 3 7.05 -4.30 9.10
C PRO A 3 5.93 -4.70 10.06
N ILE A 4 4.72 -4.83 9.53
CA ILE A 4 3.65 -5.57 10.18
C ILE A 4 3.69 -7.03 9.75
N LEU A 5 3.47 -7.95 10.69
CA LEU A 5 3.38 -9.38 10.43
C LEU A 5 1.96 -9.77 10.00
N PRO A 6 1.78 -10.87 9.22
CA PRO A 6 0.46 -11.35 8.79
C PRO A 6 -0.52 -11.55 9.95
N GLN A 7 -0.06 -12.08 11.08
CA GLN A 7 -0.90 -12.30 12.27
C GLN A 7 -1.43 -10.97 12.85
N GLN A 8 -0.59 -9.95 12.88
CA GLN A 8 -0.96 -8.62 13.40
C GLN A 8 -1.96 -7.92 12.47
N LEU A 9 -1.82 -8.09 11.15
CA LEU A 9 -2.81 -7.59 10.19
C LEU A 9 -4.16 -8.31 10.37
N ALA A 10 -4.14 -9.64 10.53
CA ALA A 10 -5.35 -10.41 10.77
C ALA A 10 -6.09 -9.94 12.04
N GLU A 11 -5.36 -9.67 13.13
CA GLU A 11 -5.93 -9.10 14.36
C GLU A 11 -6.55 -7.71 14.12
N CYS A 12 -5.89 -6.85 13.33
CA CYS A 12 -6.42 -5.53 12.99
C CYS A 12 -7.73 -5.62 12.20
N LEU A 13 -7.84 -6.58 11.28
CA LEU A 13 -9.04 -6.86 10.50
C LEU A 13 -10.18 -7.38 11.38
N VAL A 14 -9.90 -8.35 12.27
CA VAL A 14 -10.90 -8.93 13.18
C VAL A 14 -11.43 -7.88 14.15
N ASN A 15 -10.55 -7.06 14.73
CA ASN A 15 -10.93 -6.05 15.71
C ASN A 15 -11.56 -4.79 15.09
N SER A 16 -11.75 -4.77 13.75
CA SER A 16 -12.32 -3.63 13.03
C SER A 16 -11.67 -2.30 13.43
N VAL A 17 -10.33 -2.27 13.43
CA VAL A 17 -9.57 -1.05 13.76
C VAL A 17 -10.12 0.09 12.92
N GLN A 18 -10.75 1.07 13.58
CA GLN A 18 -11.27 2.24 12.90
C GLN A 18 -10.10 2.89 12.15
N SER A 19 -10.34 3.19 10.88
CA SER A 19 -9.40 3.94 10.05
C SER A 19 -8.13 3.20 9.58
N LEU A 20 -8.22 1.89 9.33
CA LEU A 20 -7.19 1.13 8.64
C LEU A 20 -7.33 1.27 7.10
N LEU A 21 -6.25 1.65 6.42
CA LEU A 21 -6.15 1.60 4.96
C LEU A 21 -5.17 0.50 4.55
N ILE A 22 -5.62 -0.41 3.69
CA ILE A 22 -4.80 -1.49 3.14
C ILE A 22 -4.63 -1.25 1.63
N ILE A 23 -3.40 -1.27 1.15
CA ILE A 23 -3.02 -1.00 -0.23
C ILE A 23 -2.36 -2.23 -0.82
N ASP A 24 -2.94 -2.75 -1.89
CA ASP A 24 -2.35 -3.79 -2.71
C ASP A 24 -1.54 -3.13 -3.84
N SER A 25 -0.23 -3.39 -3.87
CA SER A 25 0.69 -2.84 -4.86
C SER A 25 1.03 -3.80 -6.01
N ARG A 26 0.35 -4.96 -6.10
CA ARG A 26 0.53 -5.98 -7.14
C ARG A 26 -0.17 -5.58 -8.44
N SER A 27 -0.01 -6.40 -9.47
CA SER A 27 -0.70 -6.17 -10.74
C SER A 27 -2.22 -6.31 -10.57
N PHE A 28 -2.96 -5.68 -11.48
CA PHE A 28 -4.42 -5.80 -11.51
C PHE A 28 -4.86 -7.27 -11.61
N LEU A 29 -4.14 -8.10 -12.38
CA LEU A 29 -4.49 -9.51 -12.53
C LEU A 29 -4.36 -10.28 -11.21
N GLU A 30 -3.23 -10.10 -10.50
CA GLU A 30 -2.99 -10.74 -9.20
C GLU A 30 -4.01 -10.31 -8.14
N TYR A 31 -4.34 -9.02 -8.11
CA TYR A 31 -5.37 -8.50 -7.21
C TYR A 31 -6.75 -9.12 -7.46
N ASN A 32 -7.16 -9.26 -8.72
CA ASN A 32 -8.47 -9.83 -9.06
C ASN A 32 -8.54 -11.36 -8.87
N ASP A 33 -7.40 -12.04 -8.89
CA ASP A 33 -7.34 -13.47 -8.58
C ASP A 33 -7.65 -13.71 -7.09
N ALA A 34 -6.96 -12.98 -6.21
CA ALA A 34 -7.26 -12.92 -4.78
C ALA A 34 -6.58 -11.71 -4.14
N HIS A 35 -7.18 -11.13 -3.10
CA HIS A 35 -6.60 -10.01 -2.35
C HIS A 35 -7.06 -10.01 -0.90
N VAL A 36 -6.32 -9.28 -0.05
CA VAL A 36 -6.74 -9.01 1.32
C VAL A 36 -8.04 -8.20 1.31
N ILE A 37 -9.02 -8.63 2.10
CA ILE A 37 -10.33 -7.99 2.18
C ILE A 37 -10.21 -6.47 2.43
N ASN A 38 -11.03 -5.69 1.74
CA ASN A 38 -11.08 -4.22 1.81
C ASN A 38 -9.77 -3.51 1.42
N SER A 39 -8.81 -4.20 0.79
CA SER A 39 -7.63 -3.54 0.23
C SER A 39 -7.96 -2.78 -1.07
N ILE A 40 -7.16 -1.77 -1.37
CA ILE A 40 -7.27 -0.98 -2.60
C ILE A 40 -6.07 -1.28 -3.49
N ASN A 41 -6.32 -1.75 -4.70
CA ASN A 41 -5.27 -1.93 -5.69
C ASN A 41 -4.89 -0.58 -6.30
N ILE A 42 -3.58 -0.27 -6.27
CA ILE A 42 -3.02 0.91 -6.94
C ILE A 42 -2.38 0.60 -8.30
N GLY A 43 -2.42 -0.68 -8.70
CA GLY A 43 -1.96 -1.18 -9.99
C GLY A 43 -0.46 -1.05 -10.20
N CYS A 44 0.27 -2.17 -10.08
CA CYS A 44 1.68 -2.24 -10.43
C CYS A 44 1.88 -2.04 -11.94
N SER A 45 2.24 -0.81 -12.37
CA SER A 45 2.56 -0.55 -13.76
C SER A 45 3.67 0.47 -13.94
N LYS A 46 4.42 0.34 -15.05
CA LYS A 46 5.46 1.29 -15.45
C LYS A 46 4.92 2.72 -15.57
N LEU A 47 3.70 2.89 -16.06
CA LEU A 47 3.07 4.20 -16.23
C LEU A 47 2.74 4.85 -14.88
N ILE A 48 2.12 4.12 -13.96
CA ILE A 48 1.81 4.61 -12.62
C ILE A 48 3.10 4.95 -11.88
N LYS A 49 4.11 4.07 -11.90
CA LYS A 49 5.43 4.33 -11.31
C LYS A 49 6.02 5.64 -11.83
N ARG A 50 6.06 5.81 -13.15
CA ARG A 50 6.59 7.02 -13.80
C ARG A 50 5.84 8.27 -13.38
N ARG A 51 4.50 8.23 -13.32
CA ARG A 51 3.68 9.38 -12.89
C ARG A 51 3.91 9.73 -11.43
N LEU A 52 4.08 8.74 -10.54
CA LEU A 52 4.42 8.95 -9.13
C LEU A 52 5.81 9.57 -8.96
N ILE A 53 6.83 9.04 -9.65
CA ILE A 53 8.20 9.57 -9.59
C ILE A 53 8.25 11.02 -10.11
N THR A 54 7.57 11.30 -11.22
CA THR A 54 7.54 12.64 -11.84
C THR A 54 6.56 13.60 -11.15
N ASN A 55 5.90 13.18 -10.06
CA ASN A 55 4.86 13.93 -9.36
C ASN A 55 3.72 14.42 -10.27
N LYS A 56 3.43 13.70 -11.36
CA LYS A 56 2.30 13.95 -12.27
C LYS A 56 0.99 13.32 -11.78
N ILE A 57 1.07 12.51 -10.74
CA ILE A 57 -0.04 12.06 -9.92
C ILE A 57 0.49 11.90 -8.49
N SER A 58 -0.30 12.31 -7.51
CA SER A 58 -0.03 12.07 -6.09
C SER A 58 -0.55 10.69 -5.66
N ILE A 59 -0.03 10.17 -4.55
CA ILE A 59 -0.53 8.89 -4.02
C ILE A 59 -1.98 9.01 -3.53
N GLN A 60 -2.38 10.19 -3.02
CA GLN A 60 -3.75 10.48 -2.61
C GLN A 60 -4.71 10.50 -3.81
N GLU A 61 -4.32 11.09 -4.94
CA GLU A 61 -5.13 11.07 -6.16
C GLU A 61 -5.30 9.65 -6.71
N LEU A 62 -4.24 8.84 -6.65
CA LEU A 62 -4.29 7.44 -7.05
C LEU A 62 -5.19 6.60 -6.13
N LEU A 63 -5.26 6.91 -4.84
CA LEU A 63 -6.12 6.21 -3.90
C LEU A 63 -7.59 6.64 -4.01
N LYS A 64 -7.88 7.89 -4.39
CA LYS A 64 -9.26 8.41 -4.57
C LYS A 64 -10.02 7.75 -5.71
N THR A 65 -9.33 7.08 -6.64
CA THR A 65 -10.00 6.30 -7.70
C THR A 65 -10.49 4.94 -7.21
N GLY A 66 -10.01 4.46 -6.06
CA GLY A 66 -10.62 3.36 -5.31
C GLY A 66 -11.68 3.92 -4.38
N GLU A 67 -12.88 3.35 -4.38
CA GLU A 67 -14.06 3.90 -3.72
C GLU A 67 -13.84 4.27 -2.23
N ASN A 68 -14.42 5.41 -1.83
CA ASN A 68 -14.71 5.82 -0.44
C ASN A 68 -13.54 5.94 0.57
N VAL A 69 -12.32 6.29 0.13
CA VAL A 69 -11.26 6.66 1.08
C VAL A 69 -11.42 8.12 1.51
N GLN A 70 -11.85 8.37 2.76
CA GLN A 70 -11.81 9.68 3.40
C GLN A 70 -10.40 9.94 3.96
N PRO A 71 -9.56 10.79 3.31
CA PRO A 71 -8.13 10.89 3.63
C PRO A 71 -7.85 11.44 5.03
N ASN A 72 -8.79 12.18 5.61
CA ASN A 72 -8.63 12.91 6.87
C ASN A 72 -8.94 12.07 8.12
N GLN A 73 -9.33 10.80 7.97
CA GLN A 73 -9.64 9.91 9.09
C GLN A 73 -8.67 8.75 9.25
N LEU A 74 -7.76 8.50 8.30
CA LEU A 74 -6.91 7.30 8.29
C LEU A 74 -5.87 7.29 9.41
N GLY A 75 -5.94 6.27 10.26
CA GLY A 75 -5.07 6.08 11.42
C GLY A 75 -3.80 5.30 11.06
N LYS A 76 -3.92 4.20 10.32
CA LYS A 76 -2.81 3.33 9.92
C LYS A 76 -2.91 2.94 8.46
N VAL A 77 -1.80 3.03 7.73
CA VAL A 77 -1.69 2.63 6.32
C VAL A 77 -0.79 1.42 6.21
N ILE A 78 -1.27 0.36 5.57
CA ILE A 78 -0.51 -0.86 5.31
C ILE A 78 -0.44 -1.04 3.80
N VAL A 79 0.75 -1.28 3.27
CA VAL A 79 0.96 -1.63 1.86
C VAL A 79 1.61 -3.01 1.75
N TYR A 80 1.22 -3.79 0.75
CA TYR A 80 1.79 -5.12 0.49
C TYR A 80 2.02 -5.34 -1.01
N ASP A 81 2.97 -6.21 -1.32
CA ASP A 81 3.18 -6.78 -2.65
C ASP A 81 3.09 -8.31 -2.58
N GLN A 82 3.77 -9.05 -3.46
CA GLN A 82 3.63 -10.51 -3.50
C GLN A 82 4.49 -11.23 -2.45
N ASP A 83 5.67 -10.71 -2.11
CA ASP A 83 6.67 -11.45 -1.33
C ASP A 83 7.75 -10.62 -0.63
N THR A 84 7.65 -9.28 -0.57
CA THR A 84 8.70 -8.44 0.04
C THR A 84 8.86 -8.75 1.53
N GLN A 85 10.02 -9.31 1.88
CA GLN A 85 10.39 -9.61 3.27
C GLN A 85 11.00 -8.40 4.00
N ASP A 86 11.70 -7.55 3.25
CA ASP A 86 12.42 -6.39 3.78
C ASP A 86 12.58 -5.31 2.69
N MET A 87 12.35 -4.06 3.07
CA MET A 87 12.49 -2.89 2.20
C MET A 87 13.95 -2.53 1.93
N GLU A 88 14.89 -2.91 2.81
CA GLU A 88 16.32 -2.58 2.64
C GLU A 88 16.96 -3.28 1.44
N GLY A 89 16.45 -4.45 1.06
CA GLY A 89 16.91 -5.22 -0.09
C GLY A 89 16.37 -4.74 -1.45
N LEU A 90 15.39 -3.83 -1.45
CA LEU A 90 14.75 -3.37 -2.69
C LEU A 90 15.52 -2.24 -3.36
N SER A 91 15.59 -2.29 -4.69
CA SER A 91 16.06 -1.14 -5.48
C SER A 91 15.17 0.09 -5.22
N LYS A 92 15.76 1.28 -5.21
CA LYS A 92 15.00 2.55 -5.12
C LYS A 92 14.02 2.76 -6.28
N ASP A 93 14.27 2.13 -7.44
CA ASP A 93 13.36 2.15 -8.60
C ASP A 93 12.35 1.00 -8.59
N ASN A 94 12.36 0.12 -7.59
CA ASN A 94 11.29 -0.87 -7.41
C ASN A 94 9.96 -0.15 -7.15
N PHE A 95 8.85 -0.69 -7.67
CA PHE A 95 7.53 -0.08 -7.51
C PHE A 95 7.12 0.06 -6.04
N MET A 96 7.34 -0.98 -5.24
CA MET A 96 7.07 -0.99 -3.80
C MET A 96 7.87 0.09 -3.07
N SER A 97 9.16 0.24 -3.38
CA SER A 97 10.00 1.33 -2.86
C SER A 97 9.44 2.72 -3.16
N VAL A 98 9.00 2.94 -4.40
CA VAL A 98 8.39 4.22 -4.83
C VAL A 98 7.09 4.48 -4.10
N VAL A 99 6.19 3.49 -4.05
CA VAL A 99 4.89 3.61 -3.38
C VAL A 99 5.07 3.89 -1.89
N PHE A 100 5.91 3.08 -1.22
CA PHE A 100 6.18 3.24 0.20
C PHE A 100 6.76 4.63 0.52
N SER A 101 7.69 5.12 -0.30
CA SER A 101 8.22 6.49 -0.16
C SER A 101 7.15 7.57 -0.30
N LYS A 102 6.20 7.43 -1.24
CA LYS A 102 5.10 8.39 -1.40
C LYS A 102 4.10 8.32 -0.25
N LEU A 103 3.80 7.13 0.26
CA LEU A 103 2.91 6.93 1.40
C LEU A 103 3.50 7.52 2.68
N THR A 104 4.75 7.22 3.00
CA THR A 104 5.47 7.76 4.18
C THR A 104 5.64 9.28 4.14
N SER A 105 5.68 9.86 2.94
CA SER A 105 5.66 11.33 2.77
C SER A 105 4.27 11.95 2.98
N SER A 106 3.21 11.15 2.92
CA SER A 106 1.81 11.60 2.88
C SER A 106 1.01 11.25 4.14
N TYR A 107 1.43 10.23 4.89
CA TYR A 107 0.75 9.66 6.05
C TYR A 107 1.73 9.44 7.20
N LYS A 108 1.25 9.50 8.44
CA LYS A 108 2.09 9.42 9.64
C LYS A 108 2.44 8.00 10.06
N ASP A 109 1.50 7.07 9.97
CA ASP A 109 1.66 5.68 10.36
C ASP A 109 1.53 4.79 9.12
N VAL A 110 2.68 4.39 8.58
CA VAL A 110 2.79 3.57 7.36
C VAL A 110 3.67 2.37 7.66
N CYS A 111 3.12 1.18 7.43
CA CYS A 111 3.85 -0.08 7.51
C CYS A 111 3.77 -0.84 6.17
N PHE A 112 4.72 -1.73 5.93
CA PHE A 112 4.58 -2.74 4.88
C PHE A 112 4.29 -4.11 5.52
N LEU A 113 3.51 -4.94 4.82
CA LEU A 113 3.25 -6.32 5.24
C LEU A 113 4.43 -7.21 4.90
N LYS A 114 5.01 -7.86 5.91
CA LYS A 114 6.14 -8.76 5.70
C LYS A 114 5.71 -10.01 4.96
N GLY A 115 6.33 -10.23 3.80
CA GLY A 115 6.15 -11.41 2.97
C GLY A 115 4.96 -11.35 2.01
N GLY A 116 4.32 -10.18 1.87
CA GLY A 116 3.14 -10.02 1.03
C GLY A 116 1.84 -10.42 1.71
#